data_AF-A0AA96X3B2-F1
#
_entry.id   AF-A0AA96X3B2-F1
#
_cell.length_a   1.000
_cell.length_b   1.000
_cell.length_c   1.000
_cell.angle_alpha   90.00
_cell.angle_beta   90.00
_cell.angle_gamma   90.00
#
_symmetry.space_group_name_H-M   'P 1'
#
loop_
_entity.id
_entity.type
_entity.pdbx_description
1 polymer ?
#
loop_
_entity_poly.entity_id
_entity_poly.type
_entity_poly.pdbx_seq_one_letter_code
_entity_poly.pdbx_strand_id
1 'polypeptide(L)'
;MKNEQGRLVLNHSTHIPGLIALLEKLIKVEGIQTITPGVIGSVRAHSPKFKLKISVPIRGGFKAIARQGKTVQEVFILTTLAQEQLENAIAQLLK
;
A
#
# COMPACT_ATOMS: atom_id res chain seq x y z
N MET A 1 -3.32 -7.77 26.81
CA MET A 1 -3.98 -7.30 25.57
C MET A 1 -2.89 -6.76 24.67
N LYS A 2 -2.57 -7.45 23.57
CA LYS A 2 -1.45 -7.08 22.71
C LYS A 2 -1.94 -5.95 21.81
N ASN A 3 -1.51 -4.72 22.11
CA ASN A 3 -1.65 -3.58 21.20
C ASN A 3 -0.79 -3.87 19.97
N GLU A 4 -1.29 -4.65 19.01
CA GLU A 4 -0.58 -4.87 17.76
C GLU A 4 -0.84 -3.67 16.86
N GLN A 5 -0.18 -2.56 17.18
CA GLN A 5 0.00 -1.46 16.26
C GLN A 5 0.67 -2.04 15.02
N GLY A 6 0.00 -1.97 13.87
CA GLY A 6 0.53 -2.50 12.62
C GLY A 6 1.94 -1.96 12.35
N ARG A 7 2.79 -2.79 11.76
CA ARG A 7 4.19 -2.44 11.46
C ARG A 7 4.33 -1.86 10.05
N LEU A 8 4.72 -0.59 9.93
CA LEU A 8 5.19 -0.01 8.68
C LEU A 8 6.72 -0.16 8.57
N VAL A 9 7.20 -0.90 7.57
CA VAL A 9 8.64 -1.12 7.35
C VAL A 9 9.16 -0.10 6.35
N LEU A 10 9.93 0.88 6.81
CA LEU A 10 10.56 1.88 5.94
C LEU A 10 12.03 1.53 5.72
N ASN A 11 12.44 1.51 4.46
CA ASN A 11 13.84 1.43 4.04
C ASN A 11 14.33 2.82 3.59
N HIS A 12 15.64 2.97 3.34
CA HIS A 12 16.21 4.20 2.77
C HIS A 12 15.91 4.37 1.26
N SER A 13 14.80 3.82 0.76
CA SER A 13 14.48 3.85 -0.66
C SER A 13 13.68 5.09 -1.06
N THR A 14 13.73 5.41 -2.34
CA THR A 14 12.87 6.43 -2.94
C THR A 14 11.43 5.94 -2.97
N HIS A 15 10.50 6.78 -2.54
CA HIS A 15 9.07 6.49 -2.58
C HIS A 15 8.34 7.43 -3.54
N ILE A 16 7.27 6.92 -4.16
CA ILE A 16 6.37 7.76 -4.96
C ILE A 16 5.76 8.83 -4.04
N PRO A 17 5.67 10.11 -4.49
CA PRO A 17 5.05 11.16 -3.70
C PRO A 17 3.64 10.77 -3.23
N GLY A 18 3.35 11.04 -1.96
CA GLY A 18 2.07 10.69 -1.33
C GLY A 18 1.93 9.24 -0.86
N LEU A 19 2.85 8.33 -1.24
CA LEU A 19 2.80 6.93 -0.80
C LEU A 19 2.91 6.81 0.72
N ILE A 20 3.96 7.36 1.32
CA ILE A 20 4.22 7.21 2.76
C ILE A 20 3.06 7.73 3.60
N ALA A 21 2.55 8.92 3.29
CA ALA A 21 1.40 9.49 3.98
C ALA A 21 0.14 8.61 3.89
N LEU A 22 -0.07 7.91 2.76
CA LEU A 22 -1.15 6.93 2.65
C LEU A 22 -0.87 5.70 3.53
N LEU A 23 0.34 5.16 3.50
CA LEU A 23 0.69 3.95 4.25
C LEU A 23 0.64 4.16 5.78
N GLU A 24 1.02 5.34 6.27
CA GLU A 24 0.88 5.74 7.68
C GLU A 24 -0.57 5.83 8.15
N LYS A 25 -1.51 6.15 7.24
CA LYS A 25 -2.94 6.08 7.54
C LYS A 25 -3.46 4.66 7.45
N LEU A 26 -3.03 3.93 6.42
CA LEU A 26 -3.47 2.56 6.17
C LEU A 26 -3.06 1.61 7.29
N ILE A 27 -1.84 1.74 7.85
CA ILE A 27 -1.38 0.88 8.94
C ILE A 27 -2.22 0.98 10.23
N LYS A 28 -3.03 2.03 10.37
CA LYS A 28 -3.93 2.24 11.50
C LYS A 28 -5.28 1.55 11.33
N VAL A 29 -5.56 1.00 10.14
CA VAL A 29 -6.79 0.25 9.87
C VAL A 29 -6.71 -1.10 10.58
N GLU A 30 -7.76 -1.44 11.32
CA GLU A 30 -7.87 -2.72 12.02
C GLU A 30 -7.77 -3.89 11.05
N GLY A 31 -7.02 -4.93 11.44
CA GLY A 31 -6.74 -6.09 10.58
C GLY A 31 -5.55 -5.92 9.64
N ILE A 32 -4.91 -4.75 9.59
CA ILE A 32 -3.61 -4.58 8.91
C ILE A 32 -2.47 -4.82 9.88
N GLN A 33 -1.60 -5.78 9.54
CA GLN A 33 -0.53 -6.23 10.43
C GLN A 33 0.82 -5.66 10.02
N THR A 34 1.16 -5.67 8.73
CA THR A 34 2.44 -5.18 8.23
C THR A 34 2.28 -4.60 6.84
N ILE A 35 2.92 -3.45 6.60
CA ILE A 35 3.03 -2.85 5.28
C ILE A 35 4.51 -2.68 4.96
N THR A 36 4.93 -3.18 3.80
CA THR A 36 6.30 -3.09 3.30
C THR A 36 6.31 -2.50 1.90
N PRO A 37 6.83 -1.28 1.70
CA PRO A 37 7.12 -0.75 0.38
C PRO A 37 8.21 -1.60 -0.30
N GLY A 38 7.99 -1.93 -1.56
CA GLY A 38 8.88 -2.72 -2.40
C GLY A 38 9.58 -1.89 -3.47
N VAL A 39 9.96 -2.59 -4.53
CA VAL A 39 10.70 -2.04 -5.68
C VAL A 39 9.95 -0.89 -6.33
N ILE A 40 10.67 0.17 -6.64
CA ILE A 40 10.23 1.28 -7.49
C ILE A 40 10.68 1.04 -8.93
N GLY A 41 9.84 1.37 -9.90
CA GLY A 41 10.13 1.20 -11.32
C GLY A 41 9.40 2.21 -12.20
N SER A 42 9.74 2.19 -13.50
CA SER A 42 9.12 3.05 -14.50
C SER A 42 8.20 2.26 -15.44
N VAL A 43 7.12 2.89 -15.90
CA VAL A 43 6.16 2.33 -16.85
C VAL A 43 5.89 3.29 -18.01
N ARG A 44 5.45 2.75 -19.15
CA ARG A 44 5.11 3.56 -20.34
C ARG A 44 3.87 4.42 -20.13
N ALA A 45 2.83 3.83 -19.54
CA ALA A 45 1.53 4.48 -19.35
C ALA A 45 1.57 5.50 -18.20
N HIS A 46 1.12 6.72 -18.48
CA HIS A 46 1.06 7.81 -17.50
C HIS A 46 -0.18 7.71 -16.59
N SER A 47 0.00 7.93 -15.29
CA SER A 47 -1.08 8.08 -14.31
C SER A 47 -1.11 9.51 -13.77
N PRO A 48 -2.12 10.33 -14.13
CA PRO A 48 -2.13 11.75 -13.76
C PRO A 48 -2.35 11.98 -12.26
N LYS A 49 -2.97 11.02 -11.57
CA LYS A 49 -3.24 11.07 -10.12
C LYS A 49 -2.55 9.90 -9.43
N PHE A 50 -2.16 10.11 -8.17
CA PHE A 50 -1.68 9.03 -7.32
C PHE A 50 -2.78 7.97 -7.13
N LYS A 51 -2.42 6.70 -7.25
CA LYS A 51 -3.33 5.55 -7.06
C LYS A 51 -2.59 4.43 -6.35
N LEU A 52 -3.28 3.72 -5.46
CA LEU A 52 -2.84 2.44 -4.92
C LEU A 52 -3.90 1.40 -5.28
N LYS A 53 -3.52 0.31 -5.95
CA LYS A 53 -4.45 -0.76 -6.34
C LYS A 53 -3.93 -2.12 -5.92
N ILE A 54 -4.80 -2.98 -5.42
CA ILE A 54 -4.48 -4.40 -5.22
C ILE A 54 -4.19 -5.02 -6.59
N SER A 55 -3.13 -5.83 -6.65
CA SER A 55 -2.68 -6.51 -7.86
C SER A 55 -2.90 -8.01 -7.77
N VAL A 56 -2.35 -8.67 -6.74
CA VAL A 56 -2.44 -10.13 -6.57
C VAL A 56 -2.47 -10.51 -5.08
N PRO A 57 -3.15 -11.61 -4.71
CA PRO A 57 -3.00 -12.17 -3.38
C PRO A 57 -1.58 -12.69 -3.15
N ILE A 58 -1.13 -12.63 -1.91
CA ILE A 58 0.12 -13.24 -1.43
C ILE A 58 -0.18 -14.06 -0.17
N ARG A 59 0.81 -14.80 0.34
CA ARG A 59 0.64 -15.51 1.62
C ARG A 59 0.38 -14.50 2.74
N GLY A 60 -0.81 -14.57 3.34
CA GLY A 60 -1.20 -13.71 4.47
C GLY A 60 -1.58 -12.27 4.09
N GLY A 61 -1.87 -11.99 2.82
CA GLY A 61 -2.36 -10.66 2.43
C GLY A 61 -2.30 -10.39 0.93
N PHE A 62 -1.92 -9.17 0.54
CA PHE A 62 -1.95 -8.73 -0.86
C PHE A 62 -0.70 -7.96 -1.29
N LYS A 63 -0.34 -8.11 -2.56
CA LYS A 63 0.53 -7.15 -3.26
C LYS A 63 -0.35 -6.07 -3.88
N ALA A 64 -0.01 -4.82 -3.60
CA ALA A 64 -0.58 -3.63 -4.22
C ALA A 64 0.48 -2.88 -5.03
N ILE A 65 0.02 -2.05 -5.96
CA ILE A 65 0.85 -1.22 -6.84
C ILE A 65 0.45 0.24 -6.67
N ALA A 66 1.37 1.04 -6.14
CA ALA A 66 1.28 2.49 -6.12
C ALA A 66 1.73 3.04 -7.47
N ARG A 67 1.02 4.02 -8.03
CA ARG A 67 1.34 4.63 -9.33
C ARG A 67 1.11 6.14 -9.30
N GLN A 68 2.04 6.89 -9.88
CA GLN A 68 1.87 8.31 -10.21
C GLN A 68 2.84 8.68 -11.33
N GLY A 69 2.39 9.49 -12.29
CA GLY A 69 3.18 9.80 -13.46
C GLY A 69 3.54 8.54 -14.24
N LYS A 70 4.82 8.38 -14.57
CA LYS A 70 5.36 7.16 -15.21
C LYS A 70 6.06 6.23 -14.19
N THR A 71 5.78 6.41 -12.90
CA THR A 71 6.42 5.66 -11.83
C THR A 71 5.45 4.69 -11.18
N VAL A 72 5.93 3.50 -10.84
CA VAL A 72 5.21 2.49 -10.08
C VAL A 72 6.04 2.02 -8.90
N GLN A 73 5.40 1.63 -7.81
CA GLN A 73 6.07 1.07 -6.64
C GLN A 73 5.22 -0.06 -6.08
N GLU A 74 5.84 -1.20 -5.82
CA GLU A 74 5.17 -2.31 -5.17
C GLU A 74 4.95 -2.01 -3.68
N VAL A 75 3.88 -2.55 -3.12
CA VAL A 75 3.56 -2.49 -1.69
C VAL A 75 3.03 -3.85 -1.28
N PHE A 76 3.63 -4.46 -0.26
CA PHE A 76 3.17 -5.72 0.31
C PHE A 76 2.43 -5.44 1.60
N ILE A 77 1.22 -5.97 1.72
CA ILE A 77 0.31 -5.72 2.84
C ILE A 77 -0.07 -7.06 3.44
N LEU A 78 0.39 -7.34 4.65
CA LEU A 78 -0.08 -8.47 5.45
C LEU A 78 -1.31 -8.06 6.24
N THR A 79 -2.40 -8.78 6.05
CA THR A 79 -3.70 -8.41 6.58
C THR A 79 -4.63 -9.61 6.71
N THR A 80 -5.58 -9.54 7.65
CA THR A 80 -6.71 -10.46 7.75
C THR A 80 -7.94 -9.98 6.95
N LEU A 81 -7.89 -8.78 6.38
CA LEU A 81 -9.00 -8.21 5.61
C LEU A 81 -9.19 -8.99 4.30
N ALA A 82 -10.46 -9.14 3.90
CA ALA A 82 -10.79 -9.56 2.55
C ALA A 82 -10.36 -8.49 1.53
N GLN A 83 -10.17 -8.89 0.27
CA GLN A 83 -9.72 -8.00 -0.79
C GLN A 83 -10.61 -6.74 -0.90
N GLU A 84 -11.93 -6.93 -0.92
CA GLU A 84 -12.90 -5.83 -1.02
C GLU A 84 -12.82 -4.85 0.15
N GLN A 85 -12.62 -5.36 1.37
CA GLN A 85 -12.48 -4.52 2.57
C GLN A 85 -11.20 -3.67 2.49
N LEU A 86 -10.10 -4.27 2.04
CA LEU A 86 -8.84 -3.55 1.84
C LEU A 86 -8.96 -2.52 0.71
N GLU A 87 -9.61 -2.84 -0.41
CA GLU A 87 -9.89 -1.89 -1.49
C GLU A 87 -10.72 -0.70 -1.01
N ASN A 88 -11.76 -0.96 -0.22
CA ASN A 88 -12.60 0.08 0.38
C ASN A 88 -11.82 0.97 1.35
N ALA A 89 -10.97 0.40 2.21
CA ALA A 89 -10.11 1.17 3.10
C ALA A 89 -9.14 2.07 2.32
N ILE A 90 -8.50 1.55 1.27
CA ILE A 90 -7.62 2.34 0.39
C ILE A 90 -8.40 3.45 -0.31
N ALA A 91 -9.59 3.16 -0.83
CA ALA A 91 -10.42 4.13 -1.52
C ALA A 91 -10.87 5.28 -0.59
N GLN A 92 -11.19 4.99 0.67
CA GLN A 92 -11.56 6.01 1.66
C GLN A 92 -10.40 6.94 1.99
N LEU A 93 -9.16 6.43 2.05
CA LEU A 93 -7.98 7.22 2.38
C LEU A 93 -7.43 8.05 1.21
N LEU A 94 -7.85 7.74 -0.02
CA LEU A 94 -7.50 8.45 -1.26
C LEU A 94 -8.49 9.55 -1.65
N LYS A 95 -9.63 9.66 -0.95
CA LYS A 95 -10.56 10.78 -1.09
C LYS A 95 -9.96 12.05 -0.49
#